data_AF-A0A2G9NVA2-F1
#
_entry.id   AF-A0A2G9NVA2-F1
#
_cell.length_a   1.000
_cell.length_b   1.000
_cell.length_c   1.000
_cell.angle_alpha   90.00
_cell.angle_beta   90.00
_cell.angle_gamma   90.00
#
_symmetry.space_group_name_H-M   'P 1'
#
loop_
_entity.id
_entity.type
_entity.pdbx_description
1 polymer ?
#
loop_
_entity_poly.entity_id
_entity_poly.type
_entity_poly.pdbx_seq_one_letter_code
_entity_poly.pdbx_strand_id
1 'polypeptide(L)'
;MELKDVRKFLEELNQNNIKFDPHFYRRIGERPINESMARSFLSQLNKLEKIEEGKGERFKLWFKLSRRYSLILIVEIDTTKVLKVISAWNTDRKWQDKLKK
;
A
#
# COMPACT_ATOMS: atom_id res chain seq x y z
N MET A 1 6.68 -9.20 12.23
CA MET A 1 5.26 -8.86 12.47
C MET A 1 4.44 -9.72 11.52
N GLU A 2 3.41 -10.42 11.99
CA GLU A 2 2.64 -11.34 11.13
C GLU A 2 1.60 -10.59 10.30
N LEU A 3 1.10 -11.19 9.20
CA LEU A 3 0.09 -10.59 8.32
C LEU A 3 -1.19 -10.15 9.07
N LYS A 4 -1.59 -10.89 10.11
CA LYS A 4 -2.75 -10.55 10.95
C LYS A 4 -2.53 -9.25 11.72
N ASP A 5 -1.31 -9.04 12.21
CA ASP A 5 -0.93 -7.84 12.96
C ASP A 5 -0.89 -6.61 12.05
N VAL A 6 -0.49 -6.77 10.78
CA VAL A 6 -0.48 -5.68 9.79
C VAL A 6 -1.90 -5.12 9.61
N ARG A 7 -2.91 -5.99 9.49
CA ARG A 7 -4.29 -5.55 9.32
C ARG A 7 -4.77 -4.76 10.54
N LYS A 8 -4.54 -5.29 11.75
CA LYS A 8 -4.91 -4.60 12.99
C LYS A 8 -4.19 -3.26 13.14
N PHE A 9 -2.91 -3.22 12.80
CA PHE A 9 -2.14 -1.98 12.76
C PHE A 9 -2.75 -0.94 11.81
N LEU A 10 -3.19 -1.35 10.62
CA LEU A 10 -3.85 -0.46 9.68
C LEU A 10 -5.21 0.04 10.20
N GLU A 11 -5.95 -0.78 10.96
CA GLU A 11 -7.23 -0.39 11.58
C GLU A 11 -7.03 0.69 12.65
N GLU A 12 -5.92 0.63 13.39
CA GLU A 12 -5.55 1.59 14.44
C GLU A 12 -4.67 2.74 13.92
N LEU A 13 -4.37 2.78 12.61
CA LEU A 13 -3.40 3.70 12.03
C LEU A 13 -3.89 5.15 12.09
N ASN A 14 -3.18 5.96 12.88
CA ASN A 14 -3.34 7.40 12.84
C ASN A 14 -2.73 7.97 11.55
N GLN A 15 -3.49 8.77 10.80
CA GLN A 15 -3.04 9.38 9.55
C GLN A 15 -1.80 10.27 9.72
N ASN A 16 -1.60 10.86 10.91
CA ASN A 16 -0.41 11.65 11.22
C ASN A 16 0.87 10.81 11.30
N ASN A 17 0.74 9.48 11.49
CA ASN A 17 1.86 8.54 11.56
C ASN A 17 2.21 7.92 10.20
N ILE A 18 1.67 8.48 9.10
CA ILE A 18 2.02 8.06 7.74
C ILE A 18 3.09 8.98 7.19
N LYS A 19 4.25 8.42 6.87
CA LYS A 19 5.38 9.10 6.23
C LYS A 19 5.57 8.56 4.82
N PHE A 20 6.07 9.38 3.91
CA PHE A 20 6.37 8.99 2.53
C PHE A 20 7.88 9.01 2.32
N ASP A 21 8.41 7.95 1.72
CA ASP A 21 9.82 7.87 1.38
C ASP A 21 10.16 8.80 0.21
N PRO A 22 11.34 9.44 0.15
CA PRO A 22 11.80 10.19 -1.03
C PRO A 22 11.65 9.44 -2.36
N HIS A 23 11.81 8.11 -2.36
CA HIS A 23 11.62 7.26 -3.53
C HIS A 23 10.17 7.28 -4.05
N PHE A 24 9.18 7.46 -3.18
CA PHE A 24 7.78 7.63 -3.58
C PHE A 24 7.63 8.83 -4.51
N TYR A 25 8.19 9.98 -4.11
CA TYR A 25 8.09 11.23 -4.86
C TYR A 25 8.74 11.17 -6.24
N ARG A 26 9.88 10.48 -6.35
CA ARG A 26 10.57 10.28 -7.65
C ARG A 26 9.68 9.58 -8.68
N ARG A 27 8.69 8.79 -8.23
CA ARG A 27 7.78 8.02 -9.09
C ARG A 27 6.44 8.71 -9.35
N ILE A 28 6.13 9.82 -8.69
CA ILE A 28 4.88 10.58 -8.89
C ILE A 28 4.80 11.14 -10.32
N GLY A 29 5.94 11.52 -10.92
CA GLY A 29 5.97 11.98 -12.32
C GLY A 29 5.66 10.89 -13.34
N GLU A 30 5.92 9.61 -13.01
CA GLU A 30 5.68 8.47 -13.89
C GLU A 30 4.30 7.82 -13.65
N ARG A 31 3.68 8.09 -12.49
CA ARG A 31 2.49 7.38 -12.01
C ARG A 31 1.56 8.37 -11.33
N PRO A 32 0.27 8.46 -11.70
CA PRO A 32 -0.67 9.44 -11.16
C PRO A 32 -1.18 9.04 -9.75
N ILE A 33 -0.27 8.70 -8.84
CA ILE A 33 -0.57 8.44 -7.43
C ILE A 33 0.15 9.50 -6.60
N ASN A 34 -0.62 10.29 -5.86
CA ASN A 34 -0.09 11.27 -4.92
C ASN A 34 -0.30 10.82 -3.46
N GLU A 35 0.28 11.56 -2.51
CA GLU A 35 0.18 11.23 -1.09
C GLU A 35 -1.27 11.21 -0.59
N SER A 36 -2.08 12.20 -0.99
CA SER A 36 -3.47 12.31 -0.56
C SER A 36 -4.27 11.06 -0.94
N MET A 37 -4.07 10.58 -2.17
CA MET A 37 -4.67 9.34 -2.64
C MET A 37 -4.19 8.14 -1.83
N ALA A 38 -2.89 8.00 -1.59
CA ALA A 38 -2.35 6.88 -0.80
C ALA A 38 -2.89 6.88 0.64
N ARG A 39 -2.95 8.04 1.31
CA ARG A 39 -3.55 8.21 2.64
C ARG A 39 -5.03 7.80 2.64
N SER A 40 -5.81 8.29 1.66
CA SER A 40 -7.22 7.95 1.54
C SER A 40 -7.47 6.45 1.34
N PHE A 41 -6.57 5.73 0.67
CA PHE A 41 -6.68 4.28 0.52
C PHE A 41 -6.29 3.54 1.79
N LEU A 42 -5.24 3.98 2.49
CA LEU A 42 -4.84 3.42 3.77
C LEU A 42 -5.95 3.55 4.84
N SER A 43 -6.80 4.58 4.77
CA SER A 43 -7.97 4.71 5.63
C SER A 43 -9.19 3.88 5.19
N GLN A 44 -9.15 3.27 4.00
CA GLN A 44 -10.26 2.53 3.40
C GLN A 44 -9.99 1.03 3.38
N LEU A 45 -9.95 0.41 4.55
CA LEU A 45 -9.65 -1.02 4.70
C LEU A 45 -10.71 -1.94 4.09
N ASN A 46 -11.93 -1.44 3.91
CA ASN A 46 -12.96 -2.14 3.12
C ASN A 46 -12.56 -2.36 1.65
N LYS A 47 -11.59 -1.59 1.13
CA LYS A 47 -11.02 -1.78 -0.21
C LYS A 47 -9.77 -2.64 -0.20
N LEU A 48 -9.21 -3.00 0.96
CA LEU A 48 -8.03 -3.85 1.06
C LEU A 48 -8.40 -5.29 0.68
N GLU A 49 -7.84 -5.78 -0.41
CA GLU A 49 -8.13 -7.13 -0.93
C GLU A 49 -7.10 -8.16 -0.48
N LYS A 50 -5.83 -7.74 -0.37
CA LYS A 50 -4.73 -8.62 -0.06
C LYS A 50 -3.60 -7.88 0.64
N ILE A 51 -2.94 -8.57 1.56
CA ILE A 51 -1.66 -8.19 2.12
C ILE A 51 -0.66 -9.28 1.70
N GLU A 52 0.48 -8.87 1.15
CA GLU A 52 1.58 -9.78 0.81
C GLU A 52 2.85 -9.33 1.52
N GLU A 53 3.69 -10.29 1.89
CA GLU A 53 5.06 -9.99 2.32
C GLU A 53 5.90 -9.58 1.09
N GLY A 54 6.62 -8.47 1.26
CA GLY A 54 7.62 -7.99 0.32
C GLY A 54 9.00 -8.57 0.63
N LYS A 55 10.03 -8.00 0.00
CA LYS A 55 11.41 -8.27 0.39
C LYS A 55 11.77 -7.46 1.65
N GLY A 56 12.34 -8.12 2.65
CA GLY A 56 12.67 -7.51 3.94
C GLY A 56 11.44 -7.24 4.79
N GLU A 57 11.47 -6.20 5.64
CA GLU A 57 10.38 -5.81 6.55
C GLU A 57 9.26 -5.00 5.85
N ARG A 58 9.03 -5.28 4.56
CA ARG A 58 8.10 -4.54 3.71
C ARG A 58 6.87 -5.37 3.43
N PHE A 59 5.73 -4.71 3.34
CA PHE A 59 4.45 -5.31 2.98
C PHE A 59 3.90 -4.67 1.72
N LYS A 60 3.24 -5.48 0.89
CA LYS A 60 2.45 -4.98 -0.24
C LYS A 60 0.98 -5.02 0.14
N LEU A 61 0.36 -3.85 0.12
CA LEU A 61 -1.08 -3.69 0.33
C LEU A 61 -1.76 -3.53 -1.01
N TRP A 62 -2.75 -4.38 -1.27
CA TRP A 62 -3.51 -4.40 -2.51
C TRP A 62 -4.89 -3.83 -2.25
N PHE A 63 -5.15 -2.66 -2.81
CA PHE A 63 -6.44 -1.99 -2.70
C PHE A 63 -7.21 -2.07 -4.01
N LYS A 64 -8.50 -2.38 -3.90
CA LYS A 64 -9.45 -2.28 -5.00
C LYS A 64 -9.66 -0.82 -5.38
N LEU A 65 -9.21 -0.43 -6.57
CA LEU A 65 -9.44 0.91 -7.11
C LEU A 65 -10.71 0.95 -7.96
N SER A 66 -10.88 -0.04 -8.85
CA SER A 66 -12.10 -0.21 -9.66
C SER A 66 -12.34 -1.70 -9.96
N ARG A 67 -13.33 -2.00 -10.81
CA ARG A 67 -13.53 -3.38 -11.30
C ARG A 67 -12.32 -3.91 -12.06
N ARG A 68 -11.55 -3.03 -12.70
CA ARG A 68 -10.43 -3.37 -13.58
C ARG A 68 -9.06 -3.13 -12.95
N TYR A 69 -8.94 -2.16 -12.05
CA TYR A 69 -7.65 -1.73 -11.51
C TYR A 69 -7.55 -1.98 -10.01
N SER A 70 -6.32 -2.27 -9.57
CA SER A 70 -5.95 -2.28 -8.16
C SER A 70 -4.79 -1.31 -7.94
N LEU A 71 -4.79 -0.65 -6.78
CA LEU A 71 -3.69 0.15 -6.28
C LEU A 71 -2.81 -0.74 -5.40
N ILE A 72 -1.53 -0.79 -5.69
CA ILE A 72 -0.54 -1.44 -4.84
C ILE A 72 0.21 -0.35 -4.07
N LEU A 73 0.25 -0.48 -2.74
CA LEU A 73 1.11 0.30 -1.86
C LEU A 73 2.19 -0.61 -1.29
N ILE A 74 3.45 -0.18 -1.37
CA ILE A 74 4.56 -0.81 -0.66
C ILE A 74 4.80 0.00 0.59
N VAL A 75 4.63 -0.65 1.74
CA VAL A 75 4.75 -0.04 3.05
C VAL A 75 5.79 -0.76 3.89
N GLU A 76 6.40 -0.02 4.80
CA GLU A 76 7.32 -0.51 5.82
C GLU A 76 6.79 0.02 7.15
N ILE A 77 6.70 -0.86 8.15
CA ILE A 77 6.15 -0.50 9.45
C ILE A 77 7.32 -0.48 10.42
N ASP A 78 7.65 0.71 10.90
CA ASP A 78 8.74 0.89 11.84
C ASP A 78 8.32 0.39 13.24
N THR A 79 9.30 -0.01 14.03
CA THR A 79 9.21 -0.31 15.47
C THR A 79 8.48 0.77 16.27
N THR A 80 8.53 2.02 15.82
CA THR A 80 7.84 3.18 16.40
C THR A 80 6.37 3.32 16.01
N LYS A 81 5.77 2.30 15.36
CA LYS A 81 4.39 2.32 14.85
C LYS A 81 4.13 3.40 13.78
N VAL A 82 5.18 3.84 13.09
CA VAL A 82 5.08 4.75 11.96
C VAL A 82 4.98 3.92 10.68
N LEU A 83 3.98 4.22 9.84
CA LEU A 83 3.84 3.59 8.53
C LEU A 83 4.58 4.42 7.50
N LYS A 84 5.58 3.84 6.87
CA LYS A 84 6.34 4.45 5.80
C LYS A 84 5.88 3.91 4.44
N VAL A 85 5.34 4.77 3.59
CA VAL A 85 4.97 4.44 2.22
C VAL A 85 6.17 4.63 1.31
N ILE A 86 6.66 3.54 0.71
CA ILE A 86 7.87 3.54 -0.11
C ILE A 86 7.55 3.78 -1.59
N SER A 87 6.45 3.18 -2.06
CA SER A 87 6.06 3.25 -3.47
C SER A 87 4.59 2.94 -3.63
N ALA A 88 3.99 3.47 -4.69
CA ALA A 88 2.63 3.18 -5.07
C ALA A 88 2.48 3.09 -6.58
N TRP A 89 1.56 2.23 -7.04
CA TRP A 89 1.15 2.20 -8.44
C TRP A 89 -0.18 1.51 -8.68
N ASN A 90 -0.82 1.89 -9.78
CA ASN A 90 -1.96 1.17 -10.30
C ASN A 90 -1.51 0.02 -11.18
N THR A 91 -2.27 -1.07 -11.13
CA THR A 91 -2.08 -2.24 -11.97
C THR A 91 -3.42 -2.79 -12.41
N ASP A 92 -3.48 -3.33 -13.63
CA ASP A 92 -4.67 -3.96 -14.19
C ASP A 92 -4.81 -5.38 -13.64
N ARG A 93 -5.99 -5.71 -13.12
CA ARG A 93 -6.30 -7.02 -12.53
C ARG A 93 -6.14 -8.17 -13.50
N LYS A 94 -6.45 -7.96 -14.79
CA LYS A 94 -6.25 -8.99 -15.82
C LYS A 94 -4.78 -9.36 -15.98
N TRP A 95 -3.87 -8.40 -15.81
CA TRP A 95 -2.44 -8.66 -15.84
C TRP A 95 -1.96 -9.35 -14.55
N GLN A 96 -2.56 -9.03 -13.40
CA GLN A 96 -2.25 -9.69 -12.13
C GLN A 96 -2.66 -11.17 -12.12
N ASP A 97 -3.86 -11.49 -12.62
CA ASP A 97 -4.33 -12.87 -12.64
C ASP A 97 -3.50 -13.76 -13.57
N LYS A 98 -2.88 -13.18 -14.61
CA LYS A 98 -1.92 -13.88 -15.47
C LYS A 98 -0.59 -14.18 -14.79
N LEU A 99 -0.17 -13.38 -13.81
CA LEU A 99 1.09 -13.57 -13.07
C LEU A 99 0.97 -14.55 -11.90
N LYS A 100 -0.25 -15.04 -11.61
CA LYS A 100 -0.51 -16.08 -10.59
C LYS A 100 -0.40 -17.51 -11.14
N LYS A 101 -0.06 -17.69 -12.42
CA LYS A 101 0.26 -18.98 -13.04
C LYS A 101 1.76 -19.20 -13.03
#